data_AF-A0A519GJH5-F1
#
_entry.id   AF-A0A519GJH5-F1
#
_cell.length_a   1.000
_cell.length_b   1.000
_cell.length_c   1.000
_cell.angle_alpha   90.00
_cell.angle_beta   90.00
_cell.angle_gamma   90.00
#
_symmetry.space_group_name_H-M   'P 1'
#
loop_
_entity.id
_entity.type
_entity.pdbx_description
1 polymer ?
#
loop_
_entity_poly.entity_id
_entity_poly.type
_entity_poly.pdbx_seq_one_letter_code
_entity_poly.pdbx_strand_id
1 'polypeptide(L)'
;MPLNWNLHHDGKTIRDGEIVRPGERLTWPRTIGFGAQHVVAMFGATFLVPTITGFPVTATLFFSGVGTILFLVLTQNRLPSYLGSSFAFLAPIGAVAASGASIEVAMFGIVVTGVILAAVGAIVMKTGIGWINALMPPVVAGSIVALIGFNLAPTAVNNAKAGPWMAVITLVVLVLTIVVFKGLIGRLSIIVGVVAGYVYAAVTGAL
;
A
#
# COMPACT_ATOMS: atom_id res chain seq x y z
N MET A 1 26.54 -3.47 -4.30
CA MET A 1 25.63 -3.03 -5.39
C MET A 1 25.79 -1.52 -5.52
N PRO A 2 26.14 -0.95 -6.69
CA PRO A 2 26.18 0.49 -6.77
C PRO A 2 24.72 0.97 -6.74
N LEU A 3 24.32 1.65 -5.66
CA LEU A 3 23.15 2.53 -5.61
C LEU A 3 23.39 3.72 -6.55
N ASN A 4 23.71 3.47 -7.82
CA ASN A 4 23.96 4.51 -8.82
C ASN A 4 22.61 5.03 -9.32
N TRP A 5 21.84 5.62 -8.40
CA TRP A 5 20.74 6.48 -8.79
C TRP A 5 21.32 7.77 -9.33
N ASN A 6 21.01 8.06 -10.58
CA ASN A 6 21.34 9.34 -11.18
C ASN A 6 20.46 10.43 -10.56
N LEU A 7 21.02 11.61 -10.32
CA LEU A 7 20.22 12.74 -9.87
C LEU A 7 19.29 13.15 -11.03
N HIS A 8 17.99 13.21 -10.75
CA HIS A 8 17.01 13.67 -11.73
C HIS A 8 17.17 15.18 -11.92
N HIS A 9 17.87 15.60 -12.97
CA HIS A 9 18.26 16.99 -13.21
C HIS A 9 18.97 17.63 -12.00
N ASP A 10 18.35 18.66 -11.40
CA ASP A 10 18.83 19.33 -10.19
C ASP A 10 18.37 18.63 -8.88
N GLY A 11 17.52 17.61 -9.02
CA GLY A 11 16.86 16.88 -7.94
C GLY A 11 15.85 17.71 -7.15
N LYS A 12 15.56 18.95 -7.57
CA LYS A 12 14.74 19.93 -6.85
C LYS A 12 13.42 20.22 -7.55
N THR A 13 13.42 20.24 -8.87
CA THR A 13 12.26 20.56 -9.70
C THR A 13 11.85 19.35 -10.53
N ILE A 14 10.55 19.13 -10.64
CA ILE A 14 9.97 18.16 -11.58
C ILE A 14 9.01 18.99 -12.44
N ARG A 15 9.28 19.09 -13.74
CA ARG A 15 8.42 19.86 -14.64
C ARG A 15 7.09 19.15 -14.85
N ASP A 16 6.07 19.90 -15.27
CA ASP A 16 4.76 19.32 -15.57
C ASP A 16 4.91 18.27 -16.69
N GLY A 17 4.51 17.03 -16.40
CA GLY A 17 4.64 15.88 -17.30
C GLY A 17 5.92 15.04 -17.15
N GLU A 18 6.91 15.47 -16.36
CA GLU A 18 8.12 14.68 -16.12
C GLU A 18 7.90 13.54 -15.10
N ILE A 19 8.49 12.38 -15.40
CA ILE A 19 8.40 11.16 -14.60
C ILE A 19 9.81 10.85 -14.08
N VAL A 20 9.93 10.73 -12.74
CA VAL A 20 11.16 10.25 -12.10
C VAL A 20 11.24 8.74 -12.29
N ARG A 21 12.27 8.26 -12.97
CA ARG A 21 12.42 6.83 -13.30
C ARG A 21 12.97 6.04 -12.10
N PRO A 22 12.80 4.70 -12.05
CA PRO A 22 13.35 3.87 -10.96
C PRO A 22 14.88 3.95 -10.77
N GLY A 23 15.61 4.32 -11.82
CA GLY A 23 17.07 4.54 -11.79
C GLY A 23 17.48 5.96 -11.40
N GLU A 24 16.53 6.83 -11.08
CA GLU A 24 16.75 8.24 -10.76
C GLU A 24 16.32 8.54 -9.33
N ARG A 25 16.92 9.57 -8.75
CA ARG A 25 16.52 10.09 -7.44
C ARG A 25 16.42 11.60 -7.45
N LEU A 26 15.60 12.12 -6.56
CA LEU A 26 15.61 13.53 -6.19
C LEU A 26 16.67 13.80 -5.12
N THR A 27 16.78 15.06 -4.68
CA THR A 27 17.54 15.40 -3.48
C THR A 27 17.04 14.58 -2.29
N TRP A 28 17.95 14.18 -1.40
CA TRP A 28 17.64 13.32 -0.24
C TRP A 28 16.44 13.77 0.61
N PRO A 29 16.26 15.05 0.95
CA PRO A 29 15.09 15.49 1.71
C PRO A 29 13.76 15.20 0.99
N ARG A 30 13.74 15.39 -0.34
CA ARG A 30 12.54 15.12 -1.16
C ARG A 30 12.29 13.62 -1.30
N THR A 31 13.34 12.83 -1.54
CA THR A 31 13.23 11.36 -1.61
C THR A 31 12.70 10.79 -0.30
N ILE A 32 13.17 11.28 0.84
CA ILE A 32 12.66 10.90 2.16
C ILE A 32 11.19 11.32 2.31
N GLY A 33 10.83 12.55 1.90
CA GLY A 33 9.44 13.01 1.93
C GLY A 33 8.48 12.14 1.11
N PHE A 34 8.88 11.73 -0.10
CA PHE A 34 8.11 10.81 -0.92
C PHE A 34 8.03 9.40 -0.34
N GLY A 35 9.10 8.93 0.30
CA GLY A 35 9.11 7.68 1.04
C GLY A 35 8.12 7.71 2.21
N ALA A 36 8.14 8.80 3.00
CA ALA A 36 7.18 9.02 4.09
C ALA A 36 5.73 9.02 3.56
N GLN A 37 5.48 9.63 2.40
CA GLN A 37 4.15 9.59 1.80
C GLN A 37 3.73 8.17 1.43
N HIS A 38 4.63 7.36 0.86
CA HIS A 38 4.32 5.97 0.53
C HIS A 38 3.96 5.18 1.79
N VAL A 39 4.69 5.39 2.89
CA VAL A 39 4.38 4.76 4.18
C VAL A 39 2.99 5.19 4.66
N VAL A 40 2.69 6.50 4.67
CA VAL A 40 1.38 7.01 5.10
C VAL A 40 0.24 6.51 4.20
N ALA A 41 0.46 6.45 2.88
CA ALA A 41 -0.52 5.96 1.93
C ALA A 41 -0.83 4.47 2.12
N MET A 42 0.20 3.66 2.41
CA MET A 42 0.06 2.22 2.62
C MET A 42 -0.38 1.87 4.05
N PHE A 43 -0.24 2.81 4.99
CA PHE A 43 -0.57 2.62 6.40
C PHE A 43 -2.02 2.18 6.58
N GLY A 44 -2.97 2.82 5.90
CA GLY A 44 -4.40 2.53 6.07
C GLY A 44 -4.71 1.04 5.90
N ALA A 45 -4.31 0.44 4.77
CA ALA A 45 -4.51 -0.98 4.51
C ALA A 45 -3.67 -1.89 5.42
N THR A 46 -2.42 -1.52 5.63
CA THR A 46 -1.46 -2.34 6.39
C THR A 46 -1.77 -2.37 7.88
N PHE A 47 -2.42 -1.33 8.41
CA PHE A 47 -2.97 -1.25 9.75
C PHE A 47 -4.33 -1.95 9.87
N LEU A 48 -5.23 -1.72 8.91
CA LEU A 48 -6.61 -2.17 9.01
C LEU A 48 -6.76 -3.69 9.06
N VAL A 49 -6.01 -4.44 8.23
CA VAL A 49 -6.08 -5.90 8.21
C VAL A 49 -5.73 -6.52 9.57
N PRO A 50 -4.54 -6.28 10.15
CA PRO A 50 -4.20 -6.87 11.44
C PRO A 50 -5.14 -6.45 12.57
N THR A 51 -5.68 -5.22 12.53
CA THR A 51 -6.70 -4.78 13.50
C THR A 51 -7.98 -5.60 13.40
N ILE A 52 -8.46 -5.90 12.18
CA ILE A 52 -9.68 -6.71 11.99
C ILE A 52 -9.42 -8.17 12.34
N THR A 53 -8.26 -8.71 11.97
CA THR A 53 -7.96 -10.13 12.14
C THR A 53 -7.41 -10.47 13.52
N GLY A 54 -7.06 -9.47 14.34
CA GLY A 54 -6.44 -9.67 15.66
C GLY A 54 -4.93 -9.97 15.62
N PHE A 55 -4.26 -9.70 14.49
CA PHE A 55 -2.81 -9.84 14.40
C PHE A 55 -2.08 -8.64 15.03
N PRO A 56 -0.83 -8.83 15.51
CA PRO A 56 0.00 -7.74 15.98
C PRO A 56 0.29 -6.73 14.86
N VAL A 57 -0.28 -5.53 14.98
CA VAL A 57 -0.12 -4.42 14.02
C VAL A 57 1.35 -4.04 13.86
N THR A 58 2.08 -3.92 14.97
CA THR A 58 3.50 -3.54 14.97
C THR A 58 4.37 -4.54 14.21
N ALA A 59 4.16 -5.84 14.42
CA ALA A 59 4.86 -6.88 13.68
C ALA A 59 4.49 -6.86 12.20
N THR A 60 3.21 -6.63 11.88
CA THR A 60 2.74 -6.55 10.48
C THR A 60 3.40 -5.39 9.74
N LEU A 61 3.47 -4.20 10.34
CA LEU A 61 4.16 -3.04 9.77
C LEU A 61 5.66 -3.28 9.63
N PHE A 62 6.30 -3.89 10.63
CA PHE A 62 7.72 -4.22 10.58
C PHE A 62 8.05 -5.18 9.44
N PHE A 63 7.33 -6.30 9.33
CA PHE A 63 7.57 -7.29 8.28
C PHE A 63 7.12 -6.83 6.89
N SER A 64 6.14 -5.92 6.80
CA SER A 64 5.80 -5.21 5.55
C SER A 64 6.99 -4.38 5.05
N GLY A 65 7.67 -3.65 5.94
CA GLY A 65 8.89 -2.90 5.63
C GLY A 65 10.04 -3.80 5.22
N VAL A 66 10.33 -4.84 6.02
CA VAL A 66 11.38 -5.83 5.71
C VAL A 66 11.11 -6.53 4.38
N GLY A 67 9.87 -6.97 4.14
CA GLY A 67 9.46 -7.62 2.91
C GLY A 67 9.60 -6.70 1.70
N THR A 68 9.26 -5.41 1.84
CA THR A 68 9.44 -4.42 0.77
C THR A 68 10.91 -4.23 0.44
N ILE A 69 11.79 -4.11 1.44
CA ILE A 69 13.24 -4.02 1.23
C ILE A 69 13.75 -5.27 0.51
N LEU A 70 13.34 -6.47 0.97
CA LEU A 70 13.72 -7.74 0.35
C LEU A 70 13.25 -7.80 -1.11
N PHE A 71 12.01 -7.40 -1.39
CA PHE A 71 11.45 -7.35 -2.75
C PHE A 71 12.27 -6.43 -3.66
N LEU A 72 12.60 -5.22 -3.20
CA LEU A 72 13.38 -4.26 -3.98
C LEU A 72 14.81 -4.77 -4.24
N VAL A 73 15.42 -5.45 -3.27
CA VAL A 73 16.73 -6.09 -3.44
C VAL A 73 16.68 -7.23 -4.45
N LEU A 74 15.71 -8.13 -4.32
CA LEU A 74 15.55 -9.28 -5.23
C LEU A 74 15.21 -8.85 -6.67
N THR A 75 14.42 -7.78 -6.83
CA THR A 75 14.07 -7.22 -8.15
C THR A 75 15.11 -6.22 -8.68
N GLN A 76 16.22 -6.02 -7.97
CA GLN A 76 17.27 -5.05 -8.32
C GLN A 76 16.75 -3.62 -8.55
N ASN A 77 15.75 -3.21 -7.79
CA ASN A 77 15.11 -1.88 -7.89
C ASN A 77 14.54 -1.57 -9.29
N ARG A 78 14.25 -2.59 -10.11
CA ARG A 78 13.65 -2.44 -11.44
C ARG A 78 12.13 -2.30 -11.39
N LEU A 79 11.51 -2.83 -10.33
CA LEU A 79 10.07 -2.80 -10.10
C LEU A 79 9.77 -1.99 -8.83
N PRO A 80 9.23 -0.77 -8.95
CA PRO A 80 8.84 0.02 -7.78
C PRO A 80 7.54 -0.56 -7.19
N SER A 81 7.65 -1.30 -6.09
CA SER A 81 6.48 -1.85 -5.39
C SER A 81 6.67 -1.81 -3.88
N TYR A 82 5.55 -1.69 -3.15
CA TYR A 82 5.46 -1.76 -1.70
C TYR A 82 4.60 -2.96 -1.30
N LEU A 83 5.05 -3.74 -0.32
CA LEU A 83 4.32 -4.91 0.16
C LEU A 83 3.44 -4.54 1.37
N GLY A 84 2.15 -4.33 1.15
CA GLY A 84 1.16 -4.11 2.20
C GLY A 84 0.39 -5.38 2.60
N SER A 85 -0.49 -5.26 3.59
CA SER A 85 -1.40 -6.35 3.98
C SER A 85 -2.39 -6.67 2.87
N SER A 86 -2.53 -7.95 2.50
CA SER A 86 -3.45 -8.37 1.44
C SER A 86 -4.85 -8.64 1.99
N PHE A 87 -5.81 -7.86 1.51
CA PHE A 87 -7.23 -8.00 1.86
C PHE A 87 -7.87 -9.30 1.37
N ALA A 88 -7.24 -9.99 0.40
CA ALA A 88 -7.68 -11.31 -0.04
C ALA A 88 -7.71 -12.35 1.08
N PHE A 89 -6.96 -12.12 2.17
CA PHE A 89 -6.94 -13.03 3.32
C PHE A 89 -8.05 -12.77 4.35
N LEU A 90 -8.82 -11.67 4.26
CA LEU A 90 -9.88 -11.39 5.23
C LEU A 90 -10.96 -12.49 5.24
N ALA A 91 -11.42 -12.92 4.07
CA ALA A 91 -12.45 -13.96 3.98
C ALA A 91 -11.95 -15.34 4.46
N PRO A 92 -10.78 -15.85 4.02
CA PRO A 92 -10.22 -17.10 4.56
C PRO A 92 -9.95 -17.06 6.08
N ILE A 93 -9.39 -15.97 6.61
CA ILE A 93 -9.17 -15.83 8.06
C ILE A 93 -10.50 -15.82 8.81
N GLY A 94 -11.50 -15.10 8.29
CA GLY A 94 -12.84 -15.10 8.85
C GLY A 94 -13.50 -16.49 8.86
N ALA A 95 -13.28 -17.29 7.82
CA ALA A 95 -13.77 -18.67 7.76
C ALA A 95 -13.11 -19.58 8.81
N VAL A 96 -11.79 -19.46 9.01
CA VAL A 96 -11.07 -20.19 10.06
C VAL A 96 -11.53 -19.77 11.47
N ALA A 97 -11.77 -18.48 11.67
CA ALA A 97 -12.32 -17.97 12.93
C ALA A 97 -13.73 -18.52 13.18
N ALA A 98 -14.58 -18.56 12.15
CA ALA A 98 -15.94 -19.10 12.23
C ALA A 98 -15.98 -20.62 12.51
N SER A 99 -14.95 -21.37 12.10
CA SER A 99 -14.83 -22.80 12.43
C SER A 99 -14.37 -23.07 13.87
N GLY A 100 -14.13 -22.02 14.67
CA GLY A 100 -13.64 -22.14 16.05
C GLY A 100 -12.17 -22.53 16.16
N ALA A 101 -11.42 -22.47 15.05
CA ALA A 101 -9.99 -22.76 15.03
C ALA A 101 -9.18 -21.55 15.54
N SER A 102 -7.99 -21.81 16.07
CA SER A 102 -7.12 -20.75 16.59
C SER A 102 -6.57 -19.88 15.46
N ILE A 103 -6.21 -18.64 15.81
CA ILE A 103 -5.56 -17.69 14.90
C ILE A 103 -4.22 -18.22 14.36
N GLU A 104 -3.57 -19.13 15.09
CA GLU A 104 -2.33 -19.80 14.70
C GLU A 104 -2.53 -20.68 13.45
N VAL A 105 -3.69 -21.33 13.32
CA VAL A 105 -4.06 -22.10 12.12
C VAL A 105 -4.14 -21.19 10.91
N ALA A 106 -4.73 -20.00 11.07
CA ALA A 106 -4.78 -19.00 10.01
C ALA A 106 -3.37 -18.49 9.64
N MET A 107 -2.50 -18.26 10.62
CA MET A 107 -1.10 -17.86 10.40
C MET A 107 -0.32 -18.93 9.63
N PHE A 108 -0.48 -20.21 9.97
CA PHE A 108 0.13 -21.30 9.23
C PHE A 108 -0.36 -21.33 7.77
N GLY A 109 -1.67 -21.15 7.55
CA GLY A 109 -2.24 -21.03 6.21
C GLY A 109 -1.63 -19.88 5.38
N ILE A 110 -1.35 -18.74 6.00
CA ILE A 110 -0.67 -17.61 5.36
C ILE A 110 0.76 -17.99 4.94
N VAL A 111 1.51 -18.67 5.82
CA VAL A 111 2.87 -19.14 5.52
C VAL A 111 2.87 -20.12 4.35
N VAL A 112 1.97 -21.12 4.37
CA VAL A 112 1.81 -22.10 3.28
C VAL A 112 1.45 -21.40 1.97
N THR A 113 0.56 -20.42 2.01
CA THR A 113 0.20 -19.63 0.83
C THR A 113 1.41 -18.88 0.27
N GLY A 114 2.26 -18.30 1.13
CA GLY A 114 3.51 -17.66 0.72
C GLY A 114 4.47 -18.63 0.02
N VAL A 115 4.61 -19.85 0.54
CA VAL A 115 5.42 -20.91 -0.09
C VAL A 115 4.86 -21.31 -1.46
N ILE A 116 3.54 -21.45 -1.58
CA ILE A 116 2.89 -21.76 -2.86
C ILE A 116 3.11 -20.63 -3.86
N LEU A 117 2.96 -19.36 -3.47
CA LEU A 117 3.23 -18.22 -4.34
C LEU A 117 4.71 -18.17 -4.80
N ALA A 118 5.65 -18.49 -3.91
CA ALA A 118 7.06 -18.60 -4.26
C ALA A 118 7.32 -19.74 -5.26
N ALA A 119 6.67 -20.89 -5.08
CA ALA A 119 6.75 -22.02 -6.00
C ALA A 119 6.18 -21.67 -7.39
N VAL A 120 5.02 -21.01 -7.43
CA VAL A 120 4.43 -20.47 -8.67
C VAL A 120 5.39 -19.49 -9.33
N GLY A 121 6.00 -18.59 -8.58
CA GLY A 121 7.03 -17.67 -9.09
C GLY A 121 8.22 -18.41 -9.74
N ALA A 122 8.73 -19.47 -9.10
CA ALA A 122 9.81 -20.28 -9.65
C ALA A 122 9.41 -21.04 -10.93
N ILE A 123 8.14 -21.47 -11.03
CA ILE A 123 7.60 -22.08 -12.25
C ILE A 123 7.54 -21.04 -13.38
N VAL A 124 7.03 -19.85 -13.10
CA VAL A 124 6.94 -18.75 -14.08
C VAL A 124 8.30 -18.35 -14.61
N MET A 125 9.34 -18.37 -13.78
CA MET A 125 10.72 -18.11 -14.24
C MET A 125 11.18 -19.10 -15.32
N LYS A 126 10.61 -20.31 -15.37
CA LYS A 126 10.95 -21.34 -16.37
C LYS A 126 9.96 -21.38 -17.55
N THR A 127 8.66 -21.19 -17.30
CA THR A 127 7.60 -21.38 -18.29
C THR A 127 7.12 -20.08 -18.93
N GLY A 128 7.50 -18.92 -18.39
CA GLY A 128 6.98 -17.62 -18.79
C GLY A 128 5.56 -17.35 -18.26
N ILE A 129 5.00 -16.19 -18.63
CA ILE A 129 3.71 -15.68 -18.11
C ILE A 129 2.49 -16.06 -18.95
N GLY A 130 2.66 -16.80 -20.06
CA GLY A 130 1.58 -17.04 -21.03
C GLY A 130 0.37 -17.76 -20.43
N TRP A 131 0.59 -18.78 -19.61
CA TRP A 131 -0.48 -19.51 -18.93
C TRP A 131 -1.20 -18.67 -17.87
N ILE A 132 -0.48 -17.77 -17.18
CA ILE A 132 -1.08 -16.82 -16.23
C ILE A 132 -2.01 -15.88 -16.99
N ASN A 133 -1.56 -15.33 -18.12
CA ASN A 133 -2.39 -14.44 -18.93
C ASN A 133 -3.64 -15.15 -19.48
N ALA A 134 -3.56 -16.45 -19.75
CA ALA A 134 -4.70 -17.26 -20.17
C ALA A 134 -5.70 -17.54 -19.02
N LEU A 135 -5.20 -17.78 -17.80
CA LEU A 135 -6.03 -17.99 -16.60
C LEU A 135 -6.63 -16.70 -16.05
N MET A 136 -5.87 -15.60 -16.12
CA MET A 136 -6.20 -14.30 -15.59
C MET A 136 -6.17 -13.24 -16.71
N PRO A 137 -7.06 -13.34 -17.71
CA PRO A 137 -7.17 -12.29 -18.71
C PRO A 137 -7.56 -10.96 -18.05
N PRO A 138 -7.34 -9.80 -18.70
CA PRO A 138 -7.54 -8.49 -18.09
C PRO A 138 -8.92 -8.29 -17.44
N VAL A 139 -9.98 -8.87 -18.02
CA VAL A 139 -11.33 -8.85 -17.44
C VAL A 139 -11.39 -9.55 -16.09
N VAL A 140 -10.76 -10.73 -15.94
CA VAL A 140 -10.74 -11.49 -14.68
C VAL A 140 -9.88 -10.79 -13.65
N ALA A 141 -8.67 -10.37 -14.03
CA ALA A 141 -7.76 -9.66 -13.12
C ALA A 141 -8.40 -8.35 -12.61
N GLY A 142 -8.99 -7.56 -13.52
CA GLY A 142 -9.68 -6.31 -13.18
C GLY A 142 -10.89 -6.55 -12.27
N SER A 143 -11.71 -7.57 -12.55
CA SER A 143 -12.85 -7.93 -11.71
C SER A 143 -12.42 -8.36 -10.31
N ILE A 144 -11.37 -9.17 -10.17
CA ILE A 144 -10.86 -9.60 -8.86
C ILE A 144 -10.37 -8.38 -8.05
N VAL A 145 -9.59 -7.49 -8.68
CA VAL A 145 -9.09 -6.27 -8.01
C VAL A 145 -10.25 -5.36 -7.58
N ALA A 146 -11.25 -5.17 -8.43
CA ALA A 146 -12.44 -4.38 -8.09
C ALA A 146 -13.24 -5.00 -6.94
N LEU A 147 -13.42 -6.33 -6.94
CA LEU A 147 -14.12 -7.04 -5.86
C LEU A 147 -13.38 -6.93 -4.53
N ILE A 148 -12.04 -7.01 -4.53
CA ILE A 148 -11.25 -6.78 -3.31
C ILE A 148 -11.54 -5.37 -2.77
N GLY A 149 -11.52 -4.34 -3.64
CA GLY A 149 -11.83 -2.96 -3.26
C GLY A 149 -13.25 -2.78 -2.72
N PHE A 150 -14.26 -3.37 -3.37
CA PHE A 150 -15.66 -3.29 -2.91
C PHE A 150 -15.90 -4.01 -1.59
N ASN A 151 -15.21 -5.13 -1.32
CA ASN A 151 -15.29 -5.80 -0.02
C ASN A 151 -14.77 -4.92 1.14
N LEU A 152 -13.95 -3.90 0.85
CA LEU A 152 -13.41 -2.96 1.84
C LEU A 152 -14.23 -1.70 2.03
N ALA A 153 -15.10 -1.39 1.06
CA ALA A 153 -15.92 -0.18 1.11
C ALA A 153 -16.72 -0.06 2.42
N PRO A 154 -17.36 -1.12 2.96
CA PRO A 154 -18.08 -1.03 4.22
C PRO A 154 -17.19 -0.62 5.40
N THR A 155 -15.96 -1.15 5.45
CA THR A 155 -15.01 -0.85 6.52
C THR A 155 -14.54 0.60 6.47
N ALA A 156 -14.25 1.11 5.26
CA ALA A 156 -13.89 2.51 5.07
C ALA A 156 -15.04 3.45 5.48
N VAL A 157 -16.28 3.11 5.11
CA VAL A 157 -17.48 3.88 5.50
C VAL A 157 -17.70 3.83 7.01
N ASN A 158 -17.52 2.69 7.66
CA ASN A 158 -17.68 2.57 9.11
C ASN A 158 -16.63 3.39 9.87
N ASN A 159 -15.38 3.40 9.40
CA ASN A 159 -14.34 4.29 9.95
C ASN A 159 -14.68 5.77 9.73
N ALA A 160 -15.22 6.13 8.56
CA ALA A 160 -15.67 7.50 8.30
C ALA A 160 -16.85 7.90 9.20
N LYS A 161 -17.77 6.98 9.51
CA LYS A 161 -18.89 7.24 10.44
C LYS A 161 -18.45 7.49 11.88
N ALA A 162 -17.31 6.92 12.31
CA ALA A 162 -16.77 7.16 13.64
C ALA A 162 -16.25 8.61 13.81
N GLY A 163 -15.78 9.22 12.73
CA GLY A 163 -15.29 10.60 12.71
C GLY A 163 -15.69 11.34 11.43
N PRO A 164 -16.99 11.64 11.23
CA PRO A 164 -17.51 12.10 9.95
C PRO A 164 -16.87 13.41 9.49
N TRP A 165 -16.72 14.37 10.41
CA TRP A 165 -16.07 15.64 10.11
C TRP A 165 -14.59 15.48 9.78
N MET A 166 -13.87 14.63 10.52
CA MET A 166 -12.46 14.36 10.26
C MET A 166 -12.28 13.71 8.88
N ALA A 167 -13.13 12.73 8.54
CA ALA A 167 -13.09 12.04 7.25
C ALA A 167 -13.39 12.99 6.09
N VAL A 168 -14.44 13.81 6.20
CA VAL A 168 -14.81 14.80 5.17
C VAL A 168 -13.71 15.83 4.98
N ILE A 169 -13.16 16.40 6.06
CA ILE A 169 -12.10 17.41 5.98
C ILE A 169 -10.84 16.82 5.33
N THR A 170 -10.42 15.63 5.78
CA THR A 170 -9.26 14.92 5.21
C THR A 170 -9.44 14.66 3.72
N LEU A 171 -10.63 14.18 3.32
CA LEU A 171 -10.95 13.88 1.92
C LEU A 171 -11.01 15.14 1.05
N VAL A 172 -11.69 16.18 1.52
CA VAL A 172 -11.81 17.46 0.80
C VAL A 172 -10.44 18.10 0.61
N VAL A 173 -9.63 18.18 1.67
CA VAL A 173 -8.27 18.73 1.57
C VAL A 173 -7.41 17.91 0.61
N LEU A 174 -7.50 16.58 0.67
CA LEU A 174 -6.78 15.70 -0.25
C LEU A 174 -7.18 15.97 -1.71
N VAL A 175 -8.48 15.98 -2.01
CA VAL A 175 -9.00 16.20 -3.38
C VAL A 175 -8.66 17.60 -3.88
N LEU A 176 -8.87 18.63 -3.07
CA LEU A 176 -8.50 20.00 -3.42
C LEU A 176 -7.00 20.12 -3.64
N THR A 177 -6.17 19.44 -2.85
CA THR A 177 -4.72 19.48 -3.03
C THR A 177 -4.31 18.88 -4.36
N ILE A 178 -4.93 17.77 -4.77
CA ILE A 178 -4.67 17.12 -6.06
C ILE A 178 -5.10 18.00 -7.24
N VAL A 179 -6.26 18.67 -7.14
CA VAL A 179 -6.85 19.43 -8.25
C VAL A 179 -6.21 20.82 -8.38
N VAL A 180 -5.95 21.51 -7.27
CA VAL A 180 -5.50 22.91 -7.26
C VAL A 180 -3.98 23.02 -7.39
N PHE A 181 -3.22 22.15 -6.71
CA PHE A 181 -1.76 22.26 -6.67
C PHE A 181 -1.10 21.37 -7.72
N LYS A 182 -0.27 21.98 -8.58
CA LYS A 182 0.57 21.28 -9.55
C LYS A 182 1.97 21.02 -8.97
N GLY A 183 2.74 20.14 -9.62
CA GLY A 183 4.11 19.83 -9.21
C GLY A 183 4.22 19.03 -7.92
N LEU A 184 5.18 19.38 -7.05
CA LEU A 184 5.56 18.60 -5.87
C LEU A 184 4.43 18.49 -4.82
N ILE A 185 3.66 19.56 -4.61
CA ILE A 185 2.61 19.61 -3.58
C ILE A 185 1.42 18.71 -3.97
N GLY A 186 1.00 18.74 -5.24
CA GLY A 186 -0.05 17.83 -5.73
C GLY A 186 0.32 16.36 -5.57
N ARG A 187 1.61 16.03 -5.78
CA ARG A 187 2.12 14.67 -5.56
C ARG A 187 2.14 14.29 -4.08
N LEU A 188 2.33 15.22 -3.15
CA LEU A 188 2.31 15.03 -1.68
C LEU A 188 0.92 15.13 -1.04
N SER A 189 -0.15 15.16 -1.83
CA SER A 189 -1.54 15.37 -1.40
C SER A 189 -2.02 14.49 -0.25
N ILE A 190 -1.59 13.22 -0.19
CA ILE A 190 -1.97 12.30 0.89
C ILE A 190 -1.42 12.78 2.24
N ILE A 191 -0.16 13.23 2.30
CA ILE A 191 0.41 13.78 3.54
C ILE A 191 -0.34 15.05 3.94
N VAL A 192 -0.61 15.94 2.99
CA VAL A 192 -1.33 17.20 3.26
C VAL A 192 -2.73 16.92 3.82
N GLY A 193 -3.45 15.96 3.23
CA GLY A 193 -4.75 15.52 3.75
C GLY A 193 -4.67 14.97 5.17
N VAL A 194 -3.71 14.06 5.44
CA VAL A 194 -3.53 13.47 6.78
C VAL A 194 -3.16 14.53 7.82
N VAL A 195 -2.24 15.45 7.50
CA VAL A 195 -1.87 16.54 8.40
C VAL A 195 -3.08 17.42 8.71
N ALA A 196 -3.89 17.77 7.71
CA ALA A 196 -5.10 18.56 7.94
C ALA A 196 -6.12 17.82 8.82
N GLY A 197 -6.30 16.51 8.63
CA GLY A 197 -7.12 15.66 9.48
C GLY A 197 -6.64 15.63 10.94
N TYR A 198 -5.33 15.49 11.15
CA TYR A 198 -4.72 15.52 12.49
C TYR A 198 -4.84 16.89 13.16
N VAL A 199 -4.65 17.98 12.43
CA VAL A 199 -4.83 19.34 12.95
C VAL A 199 -6.27 19.55 13.38
N TYR A 200 -7.25 19.11 12.57
CA TYR A 200 -8.65 19.15 12.95
C TYR A 200 -8.91 18.35 14.23
N ALA A 201 -8.43 17.10 14.30
CA ALA A 201 -8.56 16.24 15.48
C ALA A 201 -8.02 16.91 16.74
N ALA A 202 -6.85 17.54 16.64
CA ALA A 202 -6.21 18.24 17.74
C ALA A 202 -7.00 19.46 18.22
N VAL A 203 -7.54 20.26 17.29
CA VAL A 203 -8.34 21.45 17.62
C VAL A 203 -9.68 21.07 18.25
N THR A 204 -10.28 19.96 17.82
CA THR A 204 -11.56 19.49 18.37
C THR A 204 -11.44 18.60 19.61
N GLY A 205 -10.22 18.32 20.10
CA GLY A 205 -9.98 17.45 21.25
C GLY A 205 -10.26 15.96 20.99
N ALA A 206 -10.20 15.54 19.72
CA ALA A 206 -10.49 14.17 19.26
C ALA A 206 -9.20 13.38 18.96
N LEU A 207 -8.09 13.74 19.62
CA LEU A 207 -6.77 13.12 19.51
C LEU A 207 -6.67 11.82 20.32
#